data_AF-A0A2M9JGU9-F1
#
_entry.id   AF-A0A2M9JGU9-F1
#
_cell.length_a   1.000
_cell.length_b   1.000
_cell.length_c   1.000
_cell.angle_alpha   90.00
_cell.angle_beta   90.00
_cell.angle_gamma   90.00
#
_symmetry.space_group_name_H-M   'P 1'
#
loop_
_entity.id
_entity.type
_entity.pdbx_description
1 polymer ?
#
loop_
_entity_poly.entity_id
_entity_poly.type
_entity_poly.pdbx_seq_one_letter_code
_entity_poly.pdbx_strand_id
1 'polypeptide(L)'
;MPRATRSLPARRPATPGNADARIAPALPPAFDAFRALHSGCYLGYAQLHLPADEAADAVAHTLGHLLTHWPHVVSQPSPATYAWQQLVAFTASRHHPLPLNTSSPQQYDTVVLHHGLGYPLKAVADSTGLHPAKAAYLARSWRPSK
;
A
#
# COMPACT_ATOMS: atom_id res chain seq x y z
N MET A 1 41.62 17.71 -61.24
CA MET A 1 41.65 18.89 -60.35
C MET A 1 40.37 19.69 -60.57
N PRO A 2 39.65 20.26 -59.58
CA PRO A 2 39.17 19.76 -58.28
C PRO A 2 37.63 19.81 -58.11
N ARG A 3 37.14 18.99 -57.16
CA ARG A 3 35.99 19.06 -56.24
C ARG A 3 35.09 20.33 -56.20
N ALA A 4 33.75 20.13 -56.17
CA ALA A 4 32.80 20.86 -55.31
C ALA A 4 31.41 20.15 -55.33
N THR A 5 30.98 19.42 -54.29
CA THR A 5 30.24 19.83 -53.08
C THR A 5 28.75 19.44 -53.16
N ARG A 6 28.43 18.46 -52.31
CA ARG A 6 27.14 17.88 -51.91
C ARG A 6 26.11 18.95 -51.47
N SER A 7 24.87 18.83 -51.95
CA SER A 7 23.70 19.47 -51.34
C SER A 7 22.58 18.42 -51.17
N LEU A 8 22.35 18.03 -49.92
CA LEU A 8 21.25 17.21 -49.47
C LEU A 8 20.29 18.16 -48.71
N PRO A 9 19.01 18.32 -49.09
CA PRO A 9 18.11 19.13 -48.30
C PRO A 9 17.79 18.44 -46.97
N ALA A 10 17.84 19.24 -45.91
CA ALA A 10 17.71 18.87 -44.52
C ALA A 10 16.38 18.14 -44.23
N ARG A 11 16.50 16.95 -43.67
CA ARG A 11 15.40 16.25 -43.01
C ARG A 11 15.07 17.05 -41.74
N ARG A 12 13.95 17.79 -41.73
CA ARG A 12 13.41 18.35 -40.48
C ARG A 12 13.13 17.20 -39.53
N PRO A 13 13.63 17.20 -38.29
CA PRO A 13 13.03 16.39 -37.25
C PRO A 13 11.64 16.97 -36.99
N ALA A 14 10.60 16.21 -37.33
CA ALA A 14 9.28 16.42 -36.78
C ALA A 14 9.38 16.10 -35.29
N THR A 15 9.26 17.14 -34.46
CA THR A 15 9.12 17.00 -33.01
C THR A 15 7.91 16.11 -32.73
N PRO A 16 8.05 14.97 -32.03
CA PRO A 16 6.90 14.18 -31.64
C PRO A 16 6.03 15.02 -30.69
N GLY A 17 4.73 15.00 -30.95
CA GLY A 17 3.71 15.71 -30.18
C GLY A 17 3.76 15.33 -28.70
N ASN A 18 4.37 16.21 -27.91
CA ASN A 18 4.26 16.25 -26.47
C ASN A 18 3.33 17.42 -26.10
N ALA A 19 2.03 17.26 -26.34
CA ALA A 19 1.03 18.29 -26.02
C ALA A 19 -0.23 17.73 -25.33
N ASP A 20 -0.35 16.42 -25.13
CA ASP A 20 -1.48 15.80 -24.42
C ASP A 20 -1.05 14.86 -23.28
N ALA A 21 0.19 15.00 -22.80
CA ALA A 21 0.51 14.52 -21.47
C ALA A 21 -0.14 15.48 -20.48
N ARG A 22 -1.44 15.27 -20.23
CA ARG A 22 -2.13 15.79 -19.05
C ARG A 22 -1.13 15.69 -17.90
N ILE A 23 -0.72 16.83 -17.36
CA ILE A 23 0.21 16.88 -16.22
C ILE A 23 -0.56 16.29 -15.05
N ALA A 24 -0.64 14.97 -14.99
CA ALA A 24 -1.11 14.27 -13.84
C ALA A 24 -0.13 14.66 -12.73
N PRO A 25 -0.58 15.21 -11.60
CA PRO A 25 0.32 15.56 -10.52
C PRO A 25 1.10 14.29 -10.16
N ALA A 26 2.41 14.34 -10.39
CA ALA A 26 3.27 13.22 -10.06
C ALA A 26 3.22 13.02 -8.55
N LEU A 27 2.94 11.79 -8.16
CA LEU A 27 2.85 11.41 -6.76
C LEU A 27 4.20 11.67 -6.06
N PRO A 28 4.23 12.14 -4.80
CA PRO A 28 5.49 12.26 -4.06
C PRO A 28 6.23 10.91 -4.07
N PRO A 29 7.52 10.84 -4.46
CA PRO A 29 8.23 9.57 -4.62
C PRO A 29 8.21 8.68 -3.37
N ALA A 30 8.30 9.30 -2.18
CA ALA A 30 8.22 8.59 -0.91
C ALA A 30 6.83 7.98 -0.67
N PHE A 31 5.76 8.66 -1.09
CA PHE A 31 4.41 8.10 -1.00
C PHE A 31 4.22 6.98 -2.02
N ASP A 32 4.76 7.10 -3.23
CA ASP A 32 4.66 6.04 -4.23
C ASP A 32 5.35 4.74 -3.78
N ALA A 33 6.56 4.87 -3.21
CA ALA A 33 7.27 3.75 -2.60
C ALA A 33 6.48 3.14 -1.43
N PHE A 34 5.91 3.97 -0.55
CA PHE A 34 5.08 3.52 0.56
C PHE A 34 3.84 2.75 0.06
N ARG A 35 3.14 3.31 -0.93
CA ARG A 35 1.97 2.70 -1.55
C ARG A 35 2.32 1.35 -2.16
N ALA A 36 3.39 1.28 -2.96
CA ALA A 36 3.84 0.04 -3.60
C ALA A 36 4.21 -1.04 -2.57
N LEU A 37 4.79 -0.65 -1.44
CA LEU A 37 5.17 -1.57 -0.38
C LEU A 37 3.96 -2.16 0.36
N HIS A 38 2.90 -1.38 0.58
CA HIS A 38 1.80 -1.75 1.47
C HIS A 38 0.52 -2.18 0.75
N SER A 39 0.33 -1.82 -0.54
CA SER A 39 -0.94 -2.03 -1.26
C SER A 39 -1.39 -3.49 -1.29
N GLY A 40 -0.48 -4.44 -1.50
CA GLY A 40 -0.82 -5.86 -1.54
C GLY A 40 -1.31 -6.40 -0.18
N CYS A 41 -0.64 -6.01 0.90
CA CYS A 41 -1.03 -6.42 2.25
C CYS A 41 -2.38 -5.78 2.65
N TYR A 42 -2.57 -4.50 2.33
CA TYR A 42 -3.80 -3.76 2.63
C TYR A 42 -4.99 -4.35 1.88
N LEU A 43 -4.81 -4.66 0.60
CA LEU A 43 -5.85 -5.29 -0.21
C LEU A 43 -6.19 -6.70 0.30
N GLY A 44 -5.19 -7.52 0.61
CA GLY A 44 -5.43 -8.86 1.16
C GLY A 44 -6.21 -8.81 2.48
N TYR A 45 -5.86 -7.88 3.39
CA TYR A 45 -6.61 -7.69 4.63
C TYR A 45 -8.05 -7.25 4.36
N ALA A 46 -8.25 -6.25 3.50
CA ALA A 46 -9.58 -5.75 3.18
C ALA A 46 -10.46 -6.81 2.53
N GLN A 47 -9.92 -7.59 1.58
CA GLN A 47 -10.63 -8.68 0.89
C GLN A 47 -11.06 -9.83 1.80
N LEU A 48 -10.37 -10.01 2.94
CA LEU A 48 -10.80 -11.01 3.92
C LEU A 48 -12.06 -10.58 4.68
N HIS A 49 -12.31 -9.27 4.78
CA HIS A 49 -13.42 -8.71 5.56
C HIS A 49 -14.55 -8.13 4.70
N LEU A 50 -14.25 -7.79 3.44
CA LEU A 50 -15.15 -7.07 2.55
C LEU A 50 -15.25 -7.78 1.19
N PRO A 51 -16.38 -7.64 0.48
CA PRO A 51 -16.48 -7.97 -0.93
C PRO A 51 -15.37 -7.29 -1.75
N ALA A 52 -14.98 -7.88 -2.88
CA ALA A 52 -13.83 -7.43 -3.67
C ALA A 52 -13.91 -5.95 -4.09
N ASP A 53 -15.09 -5.47 -4.51
CA ASP A 53 -15.30 -4.07 -4.89
C ASP A 53 -15.11 -3.12 -3.70
N GLU A 54 -15.73 -3.45 -2.56
CA GLU A 54 -15.61 -2.66 -1.33
C GLU A 54 -14.20 -2.70 -0.73
N ALA A 55 -13.48 -3.81 -0.89
CA ALA A 55 -12.09 -3.93 -0.45
C ALA A 55 -11.17 -3.01 -1.26
N ALA A 56 -11.35 -2.96 -2.58
CA ALA A 56 -10.61 -2.04 -3.44
C ALA A 56 -10.92 -0.58 -3.08
N ASP A 57 -12.21 -0.25 -2.86
CA ASP A 57 -12.64 1.07 -2.44
C ASP A 57 -12.06 1.47 -1.08
N ALA A 58 -12.02 0.54 -0.11
CA ALA A 58 -11.44 0.78 1.20
C ALA A 58 -9.96 1.13 1.10
N VAL A 59 -9.18 0.36 0.35
CA VAL A 59 -7.75 0.61 0.16
C VAL A 59 -7.53 1.93 -0.58
N ALA A 60 -8.31 2.21 -1.63
CA ALA A 60 -8.21 3.45 -2.38
C ALA A 60 -8.55 4.67 -1.51
N HIS A 61 -9.60 4.57 -0.69
CA HIS A 61 -10.00 5.61 0.25
C HIS A 61 -8.91 5.86 1.30
N THR A 62 -8.38 4.81 1.92
CA THR A 62 -7.28 4.93 2.90
C THR A 62 -6.05 5.56 2.27
N LEU A 63 -5.60 5.10 1.10
CA LEU A 63 -4.44 5.66 0.41
C LEU A 63 -4.67 7.11 -0.02
N GLY A 64 -5.88 7.45 -0.48
CA GLY A 64 -6.27 8.82 -0.80
C GLY A 64 -6.16 9.74 0.42
N HIS A 65 -6.70 9.32 1.56
CA HIS A 65 -6.59 10.05 2.82
C HIS A 65 -5.12 10.23 3.25
N LEU A 66 -4.31 9.17 3.17
CA LEU A 66 -2.88 9.23 3.51
C LEU A 66 -2.11 10.19 2.59
N LEU A 67 -2.45 10.24 1.29
CA LEU A 67 -1.85 11.17 0.34
C LEU A 67 -2.17 12.63 0.69
N THR A 68 -3.44 12.91 0.99
CA THR A 68 -3.91 14.26 1.37
C THR A 68 -3.21 14.75 2.64
N HIS A 69 -2.91 13.85 3.58
CA HIS A 69 -2.25 14.16 4.84
C HIS A 69 -0.79 13.70 4.92
N TRP A 70 -0.13 13.50 3.76
CA TRP A 70 1.17 12.85 3.69
C TRP A 70 2.26 13.46 4.61
N PRO A 71 2.41 14.79 4.72
CA PRO A 71 3.38 15.38 5.66
C PRO A 71 3.14 14.99 7.12
N HIS A 72 1.89 14.83 7.53
CA HIS A 72 1.54 14.38 8.87
C HIS A 72 1.87 12.90 9.07
N VAL A 73 1.60 12.06 8.08
CA VAL A 73 1.86 10.61 8.10
C VAL A 73 3.35 10.33 8.29
N VAL A 74 4.22 10.98 7.51
CA VAL A 74 5.68 10.80 7.64
C VAL A 74 6.27 11.41 8.91
N SER A 75 5.54 12.32 9.56
CA SER A 75 5.93 12.89 10.85
C SER A 75 5.58 11.96 12.03
N GLN A 76 4.79 10.90 11.80
CA GLN A 76 4.47 9.93 12.84
C GLN A 76 5.69 9.06 13.20
N PRO A 77 5.80 8.60 14.47
CA PRO A 77 6.84 7.66 14.88
C PRO A 77 6.88 6.36 14.06
N SER A 78 5.72 5.94 13.55
CA SER A 78 5.57 4.80 12.63
C SER A 78 4.48 5.12 11.60
N PRO A 79 4.86 5.57 10.38
CA PRO A 79 3.91 5.84 9.31
C PRO A 79 3.08 4.61 8.93
N ALA A 80 3.70 3.42 8.96
CA ALA A 80 3.04 2.15 8.69
C ALA A 80 1.94 1.82 9.71
N THR A 81 2.19 2.06 11.00
CA THR A 81 1.17 1.82 12.05
C THR A 81 -0.01 2.76 11.88
N TYR A 82 0.24 4.05 11.63
CA TYR A 82 -0.84 5.02 11.42
C TYR A 82 -1.69 4.64 10.22
N ALA A 83 -1.06 4.33 9.09
CA ALA A 83 -1.73 3.90 7.86
C ALA A 83 -2.55 2.62 8.05
N TRP A 84 -1.98 1.63 8.76
CA TRP A 84 -2.68 0.40 9.10
C TRP A 84 -3.92 0.65 9.95
N GLN A 85 -3.83 1.51 10.97
CA GLN A 85 -4.97 1.85 11.82
C GLN A 85 -6.10 2.52 11.03
N GLN A 86 -5.79 3.37 10.05
CA GLN A 86 -6.81 3.96 9.18
C GLN A 86 -7.53 2.91 8.34
N LEU A 87 -6.79 1.94 7.78
CA LEU A 87 -7.38 0.83 7.02
C LEU A 87 -8.28 -0.04 7.90
N VAL A 88 -7.80 -0.43 9.08
CA VAL A 88 -8.55 -1.29 10.01
C VAL A 88 -9.81 -0.59 10.49
N ALA A 89 -9.73 0.69 10.86
CA ALA A 89 -10.90 1.46 11.29
C ALA A 89 -11.96 1.58 10.18
N PHE A 90 -11.53 1.86 8.95
CA PHE A 90 -12.44 1.92 7.81
C PHE A 90 -13.10 0.57 7.52
N THR A 91 -12.32 -0.51 7.53
CA THR A 91 -12.81 -1.88 7.30
C THR A 91 -13.79 -2.30 8.40
N ALA A 92 -13.46 -2.06 9.67
CA ALA A 92 -14.30 -2.40 10.82
C ALA A 92 -15.60 -1.60 10.87
N SER A 93 -15.63 -0.37 10.32
CA SER A 93 -16.87 0.40 10.22
C SER A 93 -17.89 -0.18 9.24
N ARG A 94 -17.43 -1.04 8.31
CA ARG A 94 -18.26 -1.64 7.25
C ARG A 94 -18.63 -3.09 7.52
N HIS A 95 -17.84 -3.81 8.31
CA HIS A 95 -18.07 -5.22 8.57
C HIS A 95 -17.64 -5.67 9.97
N HIS A 96 -18.27 -6.74 10.46
CA HIS A 96 -17.91 -7.36 11.73
C HIS A 96 -16.62 -8.17 11.62
N PRO A 97 -15.77 -8.17 12.66
CA PRO A 97 -14.56 -8.99 12.68
C PRO A 97 -14.92 -10.48 12.55
N LEU A 98 -14.00 -11.25 11.96
CA LEU A 98 -14.09 -12.70 11.92
C LEU A 98 -14.16 -13.25 13.36
N PRO A 99 -14.86 -14.38 13.59
CA PRO A 99 -15.00 -14.98 14.92
C PRO A 99 -13.70 -15.69 15.36
N LEU A 100 -12.63 -14.91 15.54
CA LEU A 100 -11.34 -15.38 16.01
C LEU A 100 -11.20 -15.14 17.51
N ASN A 101 -10.71 -16.15 18.24
CA ASN A 101 -10.38 -15.99 19.66
C ASN A 101 -9.04 -15.26 19.80
N THR A 102 -9.09 -13.94 19.90
CA THR A 102 -7.90 -13.08 19.99
C THR A 102 -8.01 -12.18 21.20
N SER A 103 -6.93 -12.04 21.97
CA SER A 103 -6.91 -11.26 23.22
C SER A 103 -6.66 -9.76 22.98
N SER A 104 -6.31 -9.35 21.76
CA SER A 104 -6.08 -7.94 21.41
C SER A 104 -6.26 -7.68 19.91
N PRO A 105 -6.54 -6.43 19.49
CA PRO A 105 -6.60 -6.06 18.08
C PRO A 105 -5.30 -6.37 17.31
N GLN A 106 -4.13 -6.16 17.92
CA GLN A 106 -2.87 -6.45 17.26
C GLN A 106 -2.65 -7.96 17.07
N GLN A 107 -3.17 -8.78 18.00
CA GLN A 107 -3.15 -10.24 17.82
C GLN A 107 -4.10 -10.65 16.70
N TYR A 108 -5.28 -10.04 16.62
CA TYR A 108 -6.23 -10.26 15.53
C TYR A 108 -5.60 -9.98 14.17
N ASP A 109 -5.04 -8.79 13.97
CA ASP A 109 -4.39 -8.40 12.72
C ASP A 109 -3.23 -9.34 12.36
N THR A 110 -2.40 -9.68 13.36
CA THR A 110 -1.29 -10.61 13.17
C THR A 110 -1.78 -11.99 12.74
N VAL A 111 -2.83 -12.51 13.38
CA VAL A 111 -3.39 -13.84 13.07
C VAL A 111 -4.03 -13.84 11.70
N VAL A 112 -4.83 -12.83 11.38
CA VAL A 112 -5.44 -12.67 10.06
C VAL A 112 -4.38 -12.64 8.96
N LEU A 113 -3.37 -11.79 9.10
CA LEU A 113 -2.35 -11.64 8.06
C LEU A 113 -1.45 -12.87 7.96
N HIS A 114 -1.00 -13.42 9.09
CA HIS A 114 -0.05 -14.53 9.11
C HIS A 114 -0.72 -15.88 8.85
N HIS A 115 -1.75 -16.22 9.63
CA HIS A 115 -2.43 -17.52 9.54
C HIS A 115 -3.54 -17.53 8.49
N GLY A 116 -4.26 -16.43 8.31
CA GLY A 116 -5.34 -16.35 7.32
C GLY A 116 -4.84 -16.16 5.89
N LEU A 117 -3.83 -15.30 5.69
CA LEU A 117 -3.34 -14.91 4.36
C LEU A 117 -1.93 -15.45 4.04
N GLY A 118 -1.28 -16.12 4.99
CA GLY A 118 0.03 -16.75 4.78
C GLY A 118 1.21 -15.77 4.69
N TYR A 119 1.05 -14.51 5.07
CA TYR A 119 2.15 -13.54 5.03
C TYR A 119 3.25 -13.91 6.03
N PRO A 120 4.54 -13.77 5.66
CA PRO A 120 5.62 -13.95 6.63
C PRO A 120 5.56 -12.88 7.71
N LEU A 121 5.92 -13.23 8.96
CA LEU A 121 5.84 -12.31 10.12
C LEU A 121 6.60 -10.99 9.92
N LYS A 122 7.66 -11.01 9.10
CA LYS A 122 8.37 -9.79 8.70
C LYS A 122 7.46 -8.85 7.89
N ALA A 123 6.73 -9.37 6.91
CA ALA A 123 5.79 -8.56 6.11
C ALA A 123 4.62 -8.04 6.95
N VAL A 124 4.16 -8.84 7.93
CA VAL A 124 3.16 -8.40 8.91
C VAL A 124 3.71 -7.23 9.74
N ALA A 125 4.92 -7.36 10.28
CA ALA A 125 5.58 -6.31 11.04
C ALA A 125 5.77 -5.02 10.20
N ASP A 126 6.29 -5.17 8.98
CA ASP A 126 6.52 -4.04 8.07
C ASP A 126 5.20 -3.32 7.72
N SER A 127 4.09 -4.05 7.53
CA SER A 127 2.81 -3.47 7.11
C SER A 127 1.96 -2.88 8.23
N THR A 128 2.02 -3.49 9.41
CA THR A 128 1.29 -3.03 10.62
C THR A 128 2.12 -2.05 11.47
N GLY A 129 3.40 -1.90 11.15
CA GLY A 129 4.40 -1.17 11.93
C GLY A 129 4.66 -1.77 13.32
N LEU A 130 4.29 -3.04 13.55
CA LEU A 130 4.65 -3.76 14.77
C LEU A 130 6.15 -4.09 14.78
N HIS A 131 6.75 -4.13 15.95
CA HIS A 131 8.10 -4.70 16.10
C HIS A 131 8.07 -6.20 15.73
N PRO A 132 9.04 -6.73 14.95
CA PRO A 132 9.03 -8.12 14.47
C PRO A 132 8.95 -9.15 15.61
N ALA A 133 9.64 -8.89 16.74
CA ALA A 133 9.55 -9.75 17.91
C ALA A 133 8.13 -9.80 18.52
N LYS A 134 7.39 -8.68 18.47
CA LYS A 134 6.01 -8.59 18.95
C LYS A 134 5.06 -9.32 18.02
N ALA A 135 5.18 -9.13 16.70
CA ALA A 135 4.40 -9.88 15.71
C ALA A 135 4.60 -11.40 15.89
N ALA A 136 5.86 -11.83 16.05
CA ALA A 136 6.16 -13.24 16.27
C ALA A 136 5.62 -13.76 17.60
N TYR A 137 5.65 -12.97 18.68
CA TYR A 137 5.05 -13.33 19.95
C TYR A 137 3.52 -13.52 19.82
N LEU A 138 2.82 -12.55 19.21
CA LEU A 138 1.37 -12.56 19.06
C LEU A 138 0.87 -13.75 18.22
N ALA A 139 1.58 -14.08 17.14
CA ALA A 139 1.28 -15.26 16.33
C ALA A 139 1.46 -16.56 17.13
N ARG A 140 2.56 -16.69 17.89
CA ARG A 140 2.86 -17.89 18.68
C ARG A 140 1.93 -18.09 19.87
N SER A 141 1.46 -16.99 20.47
CA SER A 141 0.58 -17.05 21.64
C SER A 141 -0.88 -17.30 21.28
N TRP A 142 -1.25 -17.19 20.00
CA TRP A 142 -2.60 -17.50 19.54
C TRP A 142 -2.85 -19.01 19.51
N ARG A 143 -4.07 -19.41 19.89
CA ARG A 143 -4.55 -20.79 19.87
C ARG A 143 -5.89 -20.80 19.13
N PRO A 144 -6.04 -21.54 18.02
CA PRO A 144 -7.34 -21.67 17.37
C PRO A 144 -8.32 -22.36 18.31
N SER A 145 -9.56 -21.87 18.37
CA SER A 145 -10.64 -22.58 19.03
C SER A 145 -10.92 -23.89 18.28
N LYS A 146 -11.07 -25.00 19.01
CA LYS A 146 -11.43 -26.32 18.45
C LYS A 146 -12.85 -26.33 17.91
#